data_AF-A0A6C0GXD8-F1
#
_entry.id   AF-A0A6C0GXD8-F1
#
_cell.length_a   1.000
_cell.length_b   1.000
_cell.length_c   1.000
_cell.angle_alpha   90.00
_cell.angle_beta   90.00
_cell.angle_gamma   90.00
#
_symmetry.space_group_name_H-M   'P 1'
#
loop_
_entity.id
_entity.type
_entity.pdbx_description
1 polymer ?
#
loop_
_entity_poly.entity_id
_entity_poly.type
_entity_poly.pdbx_seq_one_letter_code
_entity_poly.pdbx_strand_id
1 'polypeptide(L)'
;MDYRWKRFRKWVKPLQNKQAYEQKRKALYTLLYLAQTGRIELYFGDESGFCLTPCVPYGWIKKGKHAPILSQKGARINVFGLLSTDNKLLTYQKGGSLNADFIIQCVDAFSASITKPTVIVLDNASLHTGGRWEIKKEEWEQKGLYIFFLPTYSPHLNRIERFWKQVKYYWLKAEDYLSIDALREALQTIFTGFENYFTLNFKELVVDENLILNFE
;
A
#
# COMPACT_ATOMS: atom_id res chain seq x y z
N MET A 1 -11.98 24.01 -31.98
CA MET A 1 -10.54 24.06 -31.65
C MET A 1 -10.29 23.05 -30.54
N ASP A 2 -9.54 22.00 -30.84
CA ASP A 2 -9.52 20.73 -30.08
C ASP A 2 -8.35 20.63 -29.08
N TYR A 3 -8.08 21.71 -28.36
CA TYR A 3 -6.99 21.74 -27.38
C TYR A 3 -7.49 22.13 -26.00
N ARG A 4 -7.01 21.42 -24.99
CA ARG A 4 -7.33 21.66 -23.58
C ARG A 4 -6.04 21.89 -22.80
N TRP A 5 -5.93 23.04 -22.15
CA TRP A 5 -4.80 23.36 -21.28
C TRP A 5 -4.78 22.41 -20.07
N LYS A 6 -3.76 21.55 -19.97
CA LYS A 6 -3.55 20.61 -18.87
C LYS A 6 -2.07 20.50 -18.55
N ARG A 7 -1.75 20.24 -17.28
CA ARG A 7 -0.38 19.94 -16.84
C ARG A 7 0.14 18.69 -17.56
N PHE A 8 1.33 18.77 -18.16
CA PHE A 8 2.04 17.62 -18.71
C PHE A 8 2.20 16.55 -17.63
N ARG A 9 1.84 15.31 -17.96
CA ARG A 9 1.98 14.16 -17.05
C ARG A 9 3.18 13.33 -17.48
N LYS A 10 3.95 12.86 -16.51
CA LYS A 10 4.94 11.80 -16.76
C LYS A 10 4.18 10.59 -17.34
N TRP A 11 4.56 10.15 -18.53
CA TRP A 11 3.92 9.04 -19.24
C TRP A 11 4.88 7.85 -19.26
N VAL A 12 4.82 7.02 -18.22
CA VAL A 12 5.72 5.87 -18.03
C VAL A 12 5.19 4.57 -18.64
N LYS A 13 3.94 4.54 -19.09
CA LYS A 13 3.31 3.36 -19.72
C LYS A 13 4.09 2.81 -20.93
N PRO A 14 4.68 3.64 -21.83
CA PRO A 14 5.48 3.13 -22.94
C PRO A 14 6.76 2.39 -22.51
N LEU A 15 7.27 2.65 -21.29
CA LEU A 15 8.45 1.99 -20.74
C LEU A 15 8.13 0.63 -20.11
N GLN A 16 6.85 0.28 -19.98
CA GLN A 16 6.41 -0.98 -19.40
C GLN A 16 6.41 -2.08 -20.48
N ASN A 17 7.16 -3.16 -20.24
CA ASN A 17 7.06 -4.35 -21.08
C ASN A 17 5.65 -4.96 -20.92
N LYS A 18 4.85 -4.92 -21.99
CA LYS A 18 3.45 -5.38 -21.99
C LYS A 18 3.31 -6.86 -21.65
N GLN A 19 4.18 -7.70 -22.21
CA GLN A 19 4.13 -9.15 -21.99
C GLN A 19 4.45 -9.50 -20.55
N ALA A 20 5.53 -8.93 -20.00
CA ALA A 20 5.89 -9.11 -18.58
C ALA A 20 4.80 -8.56 -17.64
N TYR A 21 4.17 -7.44 -18.00
CA TYR A 21 3.03 -6.90 -17.27
C TYR A 21 1.85 -7.86 -17.23
N GLU A 22 1.46 -8.41 -18.38
CA GLU A 22 0.33 -9.34 -18.47
C GLU A 22 0.60 -10.64 -17.71
N GLN A 23 1.81 -11.21 -17.82
CA GLN A 23 2.20 -12.41 -17.08
C GLN A 23 2.13 -12.20 -15.56
N LYS A 24 2.75 -11.13 -15.04
CA LYS A 24 2.67 -10.81 -13.61
C LYS A 24 1.25 -10.48 -13.18
N ARG A 25 0.49 -9.79 -14.02
CA ARG A 25 -0.92 -9.51 -13.76
C ARG A 25 -1.69 -10.82 -13.60
N LYS A 26 -1.58 -11.75 -14.55
CA LYS A 26 -2.22 -13.08 -14.47
C LYS A 26 -1.83 -13.82 -13.18
N ALA A 27 -0.54 -13.88 -12.86
CA ALA A 27 -0.05 -14.49 -11.62
C ALA A 27 -0.68 -13.87 -10.37
N LEU A 28 -0.82 -12.54 -10.31
CA LEU A 28 -1.51 -11.86 -9.21
C LEU A 28 -2.98 -12.28 -9.08
N TYR A 29 -3.70 -12.44 -10.20
CA TYR A 29 -5.09 -12.93 -10.16
C TYR A 29 -5.16 -14.39 -9.66
N THR A 30 -4.22 -15.24 -10.05
CA THR A 30 -4.12 -16.60 -9.51
C THR A 30 -3.90 -16.58 -8.00
N LEU A 31 -3.00 -15.73 -7.49
CA LEU A 31 -2.76 -15.58 -6.05
C LEU A 31 -4.01 -15.08 -5.32
N LEU A 32 -4.73 -14.12 -5.89
CA LEU A 32 -5.99 -13.62 -5.36
C LEU A 32 -7.06 -14.73 -5.25
N TYR A 33 -7.18 -15.58 -6.27
CA TYR A 33 -8.08 -16.72 -6.26
C TYR A 33 -7.69 -17.76 -5.20
N LEU A 34 -6.40 -18.07 -5.07
CA LEU A 34 -5.90 -18.96 -4.02
C LEU A 34 -6.20 -18.41 -2.62
N ALA A 35 -6.06 -17.10 -2.42
CA ALA A 35 -6.40 -16.44 -1.18
C ALA A 35 -7.90 -16.49 -0.89
N GLN A 36 -8.73 -16.18 -1.88
CA GLN A 36 -10.20 -16.23 -1.77
C GLN A 36 -10.72 -17.63 -1.45
N THR A 37 -10.06 -18.67 -1.98
CA THR A 37 -10.38 -20.06 -1.68
C THR A 37 -9.74 -20.59 -0.39
N GLY A 38 -9.07 -19.72 0.39
CA GLY A 38 -8.49 -20.04 1.70
C GLY A 38 -7.25 -20.92 1.67
N ARG A 39 -6.63 -21.11 0.49
CA ARG A 39 -5.43 -21.94 0.31
C ARG A 39 -4.15 -21.24 0.77
N ILE A 40 -4.12 -19.92 0.64
CA ILE A 40 -3.02 -19.07 1.09
C ILE A 40 -3.56 -17.85 1.82
N GLU A 41 -2.72 -17.17 2.59
CA GLU A 41 -2.97 -15.78 2.97
C GLU A 41 -2.25 -14.83 2.01
N LEU A 42 -2.87 -13.70 1.66
CA LEU A 42 -2.29 -12.72 0.74
C LEU A 42 -2.33 -11.33 1.36
N TYR A 43 -1.16 -10.70 1.49
CA TYR A 43 -1.00 -9.37 2.04
C TYR A 43 -0.41 -8.43 0.98
N PHE A 44 -0.90 -7.20 0.94
CA PHE A 44 -0.38 -6.11 0.12
C PHE A 44 0.48 -5.21 0.99
N GLY A 45 1.77 -5.13 0.67
CA GLY A 45 2.73 -4.28 1.35
C GLY A 45 3.07 -3.01 0.58
N ASP A 46 3.24 -1.92 1.33
CA ASP A 46 3.68 -0.62 0.79
C ASP A 46 4.12 0.32 1.92
N GLU A 47 4.96 1.29 1.56
CA GLU A 47 5.35 2.37 2.45
C GLU A 47 4.48 3.63 2.26
N SER A 48 4.10 4.25 3.38
CA SER A 48 3.49 5.57 3.37
C SER A 48 4.16 6.54 4.32
N GLY A 49 4.40 7.75 3.81
CA GLY A 49 4.77 8.91 4.63
C GLY A 49 3.57 9.77 4.99
N PHE A 50 3.52 10.18 6.25
CA PHE A 50 2.58 11.16 6.79
C PHE A 50 3.37 12.32 7.39
N CYS A 51 3.14 13.54 6.92
CA CYS A 51 3.83 14.73 7.40
C CYS A 51 2.82 15.83 7.78
N LEU A 52 3.30 16.83 8.52
CA LEU A 52 2.51 18.00 8.93
C LEU A 52 2.17 18.96 7.77
N THR A 53 2.55 18.61 6.54
CA THR A 53 2.02 19.24 5.34
C THR A 53 0.80 18.43 4.90
N PRO A 54 -0.43 18.88 5.21
CA PRO A 54 -1.64 18.13 4.95
C PRO A 54 -1.88 17.95 3.46
N CYS A 55 -2.49 16.81 3.09
CA CYS A 55 -3.09 16.66 1.78
C CYS A 55 -4.35 17.53 1.76
N VAL A 56 -4.36 18.63 1.02
CA VAL A 56 -5.51 19.55 0.97
C VAL A 56 -6.70 18.83 0.30
N PRO A 57 -7.79 18.50 1.03
CA PRO A 57 -8.95 17.86 0.44
C PRO A 57 -9.80 18.89 -0.31
N TYR A 58 -10.58 18.42 -1.28
CA TYR A 58 -11.62 19.25 -1.90
C TYR A 58 -12.83 19.32 -0.98
N GLY A 59 -13.41 20.52 -0.81
CA GLY A 59 -14.59 20.71 0.04
C GLY A 59 -15.38 21.97 -0.32
N TRP A 60 -16.64 22.00 0.09
CA TRP A 60 -17.51 23.16 -0.08
C TRP A 60 -17.26 24.17 1.03
N ILE A 61 -16.88 25.40 0.65
CA ILE A 61 -16.67 26.51 1.60
C ILE A 61 -17.70 27.59 1.28
N LYS A 62 -18.38 28.11 2.32
CA LYS A 62 -19.32 29.22 2.16
C LYS A 62 -18.59 30.42 1.53
N LYS A 63 -19.23 31.07 0.56
CA LYS A 63 -18.67 32.26 -0.12
C LYS A 63 -18.26 33.31 0.93
N GLY A 64 -17.01 33.76 0.86
CA GLY A 64 -16.43 34.73 1.81
C GLY A 64 -15.87 34.14 3.11
N LYS A 65 -15.92 32.83 3.32
CA LYS A 65 -15.23 32.16 4.44
C LYS A 65 -13.94 31.48 3.97
N HIS A 66 -12.97 31.40 4.87
CA HIS A 66 -11.74 30.63 4.68
C HIS A 66 -11.74 29.42 5.63
N ALA A 67 -11.26 28.28 5.15
CA ALA A 67 -10.98 27.10 5.97
C ALA A 67 -9.46 26.83 5.93
N PRO A 68 -8.66 27.57 6.73
CA PRO A 68 -7.22 27.42 6.72
C PRO A 68 -6.83 26.05 7.30
N ILE A 69 -5.91 25.36 6.65
CA ILE A 69 -5.25 24.18 7.21
C ILE A 69 -3.80 24.58 7.49
N LEU A 70 -3.38 24.43 8.73
CA LEU A 70 -2.00 24.75 9.13
C LEU A 70 -1.05 23.78 8.43
N SER A 71 -0.03 24.32 7.75
CA SER A 71 1.00 23.53 7.08
C SER A 71 2.34 23.81 7.74
N GLN A 72 2.91 22.82 8.41
CA GLN A 72 4.22 22.93 9.05
C GLN A 72 5.24 22.05 8.33
N LYS A 73 6.45 22.58 8.10
CA LYS A 73 7.57 21.79 7.57
C LYS A 73 8.30 21.09 8.72
N GLY A 74 8.75 19.86 8.52
CA GLY A 74 9.82 19.27 9.34
C GLY A 74 9.61 17.82 9.77
N ALA A 75 8.44 17.47 10.31
CA ALA A 75 8.21 16.15 10.89
C ALA A 75 7.43 15.22 9.95
N ARG A 76 7.91 13.98 9.80
CA ARG A 76 7.28 12.91 9.01
C ARG A 76 7.33 11.59 9.79
N ILE A 77 6.18 10.92 9.84
CA ILE A 77 6.03 9.54 10.28
C ILE A 77 6.05 8.68 9.03
N ASN A 78 6.95 7.72 8.97
CA ASN A 78 6.94 6.72 7.92
C ASN A 78 6.39 5.42 8.47
N VAL A 79 5.53 4.79 7.66
CA VAL A 79 4.83 3.56 8.01
C VAL A 79 5.05 2.56 6.90
N PHE A 80 5.46 1.36 7.25
CA PHE A 80 5.32 0.19 6.39
C PHE A 80 4.06 -0.56 6.81
N GLY A 81 3.14 -0.80 5.88
CA GLY A 81 1.90 -1.51 6.17
C GLY A 81 1.80 -2.80 5.38
N LEU A 82 1.15 -3.80 5.97
CA LEU A 82 0.72 -5.04 5.32
C LEU A 82 -0.78 -5.16 5.46
N LEU A 83 -1.49 -5.23 4.33
CA LEU A 83 -2.95 -5.29 4.30
C LEU A 83 -3.43 -6.60 3.65
N SER A 84 -4.12 -7.42 4.42
CA SER A 84 -4.71 -8.69 3.96
C SER A 84 -5.87 -8.45 2.97
N THR A 85 -6.16 -9.46 2.15
CA THR A 85 -7.42 -9.52 1.39
C THR A 85 -8.66 -9.53 2.27
N ASP A 86 -8.52 -9.98 3.52
CA ASP A 86 -9.57 -10.02 4.55
C ASP A 86 -9.54 -8.77 5.43
N ASN A 87 -8.98 -7.65 4.95
CA ASN A 87 -8.91 -6.36 5.63
C ASN A 87 -8.15 -6.33 6.99
N LYS A 88 -7.45 -7.40 7.36
CA LYS A 88 -6.47 -7.34 8.47
C LYS A 88 -5.30 -6.42 8.11
N LEU A 89 -5.02 -5.44 8.97
CA LEU A 89 -3.93 -4.48 8.78
C LEU A 89 -2.85 -4.65 9.85
N LEU A 90 -1.60 -4.76 9.41
CA LEU A 90 -0.43 -4.67 10.27
C LEU A 90 0.39 -3.44 9.86
N THR A 91 0.83 -2.66 10.83
CA THR A 91 1.60 -1.43 10.56
C THR A 91 2.86 -1.36 11.42
N TYR A 92 3.97 -0.98 10.81
CA TYR A 92 5.24 -0.75 11.47
C TYR A 92 5.66 0.71 11.24
N GLN A 93 5.84 1.47 12.32
CA GLN A 93 6.16 2.89 12.24
C GLN A 93 7.64 3.12 12.53
N LYS A 94 8.25 4.08 11.80
CA LYS A 94 9.62 4.53 12.02
C LYS A 94 9.72 6.05 11.87
N GLY A 95 10.46 6.67 12.77
CA GLY A 95 10.87 8.08 12.64
C GLY A 95 12.03 8.22 11.65
N GLY A 96 11.99 9.25 10.81
CA GLY A 96 13.00 9.44 9.76
C GLY A 96 12.81 8.48 8.57
N SER A 97 13.83 8.32 7.72
CA SER A 97 13.70 7.57 6.46
C SER A 97 13.55 6.06 6.66
N LEU A 98 12.70 5.44 5.84
CA LEU A 98 12.65 3.98 5.71
C LEU A 98 13.88 3.51 4.93
N ASN A 99 14.44 2.39 5.37
CA ASN A 99 15.57 1.72 4.75
C ASN A 99 15.25 0.23 4.58
N ALA A 100 15.96 -0.44 3.69
CA ALA A 100 15.77 -1.87 3.41
C ALA A 100 15.82 -2.73 4.68
N ASP A 101 16.78 -2.45 5.58
CA ASP A 101 16.92 -3.21 6.84
C ASP A 101 15.69 -3.12 7.73
N PHE A 102 14.99 -1.99 7.76
CA PHE A 102 13.75 -1.86 8.52
C PHE A 102 12.63 -2.69 7.91
N ILE A 103 12.50 -2.70 6.58
CA ILE A 103 11.49 -3.53 5.91
C ILE A 103 11.78 -5.01 6.15
N ILE A 104 13.05 -5.43 6.04
CA ILE A 104 13.48 -6.79 6.37
C ILE A 104 13.08 -7.15 7.81
N GLN A 105 13.33 -6.29 8.79
CA GLN A 105 12.93 -6.54 10.18
C GLN A 105 11.41 -6.67 10.35
N CYS A 106 10.63 -5.86 9.62
CA CYS A 106 9.17 -5.95 9.64
C CYS A 106 8.69 -7.28 9.06
N VAL A 107 9.24 -7.69 7.92
CA VAL A 107 8.90 -8.96 7.26
C VAL A 107 9.38 -10.15 8.09
N ASP A 108 10.56 -10.08 8.72
CA ASP A 108 11.06 -11.09 9.65
C ASP A 108 10.10 -11.26 10.84
N ALA A 109 9.67 -10.16 11.47
CA ALA A 109 8.71 -10.19 12.58
C ALA A 109 7.36 -10.78 12.14
N PHE A 110 6.89 -10.41 10.95
CA PHE A 110 5.66 -10.97 10.38
C PHE A 110 5.81 -12.47 10.06
N SER A 111 6.95 -12.90 9.51
CA SER A 111 7.22 -14.30 9.19
C SER A 111 7.14 -15.24 10.39
N ALA A 112 7.36 -14.73 11.61
CA ALA A 112 7.24 -15.51 12.83
C ALA A 112 5.78 -15.78 13.23
N SER A 113 4.82 -15.03 12.68
CA SER A 113 3.40 -15.11 13.02
C SER A 113 2.56 -15.92 12.02
N ILE A 114 3.16 -16.34 10.90
CA ILE A 114 2.44 -17.07 9.84
C ILE A 114 2.14 -18.50 10.28
N THR A 115 0.93 -18.96 9.97
CA THR A 115 0.46 -20.33 10.26
C THR A 115 0.06 -21.10 9.00
N LYS A 116 0.02 -20.40 7.86
CA LYS A 116 -0.35 -20.91 6.55
C LYS A 116 0.61 -20.35 5.49
N PRO A 117 0.72 -21.00 4.32
CA PRO A 117 1.44 -20.41 3.19
C PRO A 117 0.94 -18.99 2.93
N THR A 118 1.85 -18.03 3.00
CA THR A 118 1.52 -16.61 2.97
C THR A 118 2.31 -15.93 1.87
N VAL A 119 1.68 -15.04 1.12
CA VAL A 119 2.31 -14.27 0.06
C VAL A 119 2.20 -12.79 0.37
N ILE A 120 3.32 -12.07 0.38
CA ILE A 120 3.35 -10.60 0.44
C ILE A 120 3.56 -10.07 -0.97
N VAL A 121 2.63 -9.23 -1.42
CA VAL A 121 2.69 -8.48 -2.66
C VAL A 121 3.36 -7.14 -2.40
N LEU A 122 4.52 -6.89 -3.03
CA LEU A 122 5.27 -5.64 -2.91
C LEU A 122 5.40 -4.94 -4.27
N ASP A 123 5.65 -3.63 -4.25
CA ASP A 123 6.09 -2.91 -5.43
C ASP A 123 7.57 -3.22 -5.75
N ASN A 124 8.13 -2.65 -6.83
CA ASN A 124 9.54 -2.87 -7.17
C ASN A 124 10.45 -1.76 -6.63
N ALA A 125 10.14 -1.19 -5.45
CA ALA A 125 11.01 -0.20 -4.83
C ALA A 125 12.39 -0.79 -4.56
N SER A 126 13.43 0.04 -4.70
CA SER A 126 14.81 -0.37 -4.43
C SER A 126 15.04 -0.84 -2.99
N LEU A 127 14.16 -0.42 -2.07
CA LEU A 127 14.15 -0.86 -0.67
C LEU A 127 13.86 -2.35 -0.50
N HIS A 128 13.25 -2.99 -1.51
CA HIS A 128 12.92 -4.41 -1.53
C HIS A 128 13.90 -5.22 -2.39
N THR A 129 15.09 -4.69 -2.67
CA THR A 129 16.05 -5.32 -3.57
C THR A 129 17.46 -5.25 -3.01
N GLY A 130 18.30 -6.25 -3.32
CA GLY A 130 19.71 -6.30 -2.94
C GLY A 130 20.12 -7.64 -2.33
N GLY A 131 21.43 -7.86 -2.17
CA GLY A 131 21.94 -9.17 -1.75
C GLY A 131 21.40 -9.68 -0.42
N ARG A 132 21.24 -8.81 0.58
CA ARG A 132 20.61 -9.17 1.87
C ARG A 132 19.14 -9.54 1.73
N TRP A 133 18.44 -8.90 0.81
CA TRP A 133 17.03 -9.17 0.56
C TRP A 133 16.84 -10.57 -0.02
N GLU A 134 17.68 -10.97 -0.98
CA GLU A 134 17.60 -12.31 -1.58
C GLU A 134 17.88 -13.42 -0.55
N ILE A 135 18.91 -13.25 0.30
CA ILE A 135 19.19 -14.20 1.40
C ILE A 135 17.97 -14.32 2.33
N LYS A 136 17.38 -13.18 2.71
CA LYS A 136 16.21 -13.16 3.58
C LYS A 136 14.95 -13.75 2.93
N LYS A 137 14.80 -13.57 1.62
CA LYS A 137 13.72 -14.18 0.86
C LYS A 137 13.80 -15.70 0.90
N GLU A 138 14.99 -16.28 0.76
CA GLU A 138 15.18 -17.73 0.91
C GLU A 138 14.81 -18.22 2.32
N GLU A 139 15.23 -17.48 3.37
CA GLU A 139 14.83 -17.78 4.76
C GLU A 139 13.31 -17.71 4.98
N TRP A 140 12.64 -16.73 4.37
CA TRP A 140 11.19 -16.57 4.44
C TRP A 140 10.45 -17.69 3.72
N GLU A 141 10.93 -18.10 2.54
CA GLU A 141 10.33 -19.18 1.75
C GLU A 141 10.37 -20.51 2.52
N GLN A 142 11.44 -20.78 3.27
CA GLN A 142 11.54 -21.95 4.16
C GLN A 142 10.50 -21.93 5.29
N LYS A 143 10.02 -20.75 5.69
CA LYS A 143 8.95 -20.58 6.68
C LYS A 143 7.55 -20.59 6.04
N GLY A 144 7.45 -20.71 4.71
CA GLY A 144 6.19 -20.63 3.98
C GLY A 144 5.72 -19.20 3.69
N LEU A 145 6.63 -18.22 3.77
CA LEU A 145 6.38 -16.83 3.37
C LEU A 145 7.05 -16.54 2.02
N TYR A 146 6.24 -16.16 1.03
CA TYR A 146 6.71 -15.88 -0.32
C TYR A 146 6.54 -14.40 -0.65
N ILE A 147 7.49 -13.84 -1.41
CA ILE A 147 7.42 -12.45 -1.87
C ILE A 147 7.05 -12.42 -3.35
N PHE A 148 5.96 -11.73 -3.68
CA PHE A 148 5.52 -11.48 -5.05
C PHE A 148 5.68 -10.00 -5.41
N PHE A 149 6.47 -9.71 -6.44
CA PHE A 149 6.65 -8.35 -6.93
C PHE A 149 5.65 -7.99 -8.02
N LEU A 150 4.91 -6.90 -7.82
CA LEU A 150 3.98 -6.33 -8.80
C LEU A 150 4.68 -6.04 -10.14
N PRO A 151 3.93 -5.90 -11.24
CA PRO A 151 4.48 -5.33 -12.46
C PRO A 151 4.96 -3.89 -12.24
N THR A 152 6.09 -3.53 -12.83
CA THR A 152 6.66 -2.17 -12.77
C THR A 152 5.63 -1.13 -13.17
N TYR A 153 5.57 0.02 -12.47
CA TYR A 153 4.62 1.11 -12.73
C TYR A 153 3.13 0.73 -12.63
N SER A 154 2.77 -0.18 -11.71
CA SER A 154 1.38 -0.66 -11.53
C SER A 154 0.79 -0.40 -10.13
N PRO A 155 0.84 0.85 -9.63
CA PRO A 155 0.35 1.21 -8.31
C PRO A 155 -1.13 0.85 -8.08
N HIS A 156 -1.94 0.91 -9.15
CA HIS A 156 -3.37 0.56 -9.10
C HIS A 156 -3.65 -0.91 -8.78
N LEU A 157 -2.66 -1.80 -8.88
CA LEU A 157 -2.77 -3.21 -8.48
C LEU A 157 -2.48 -3.40 -6.98
N ASN A 158 -1.85 -2.41 -6.33
CA ASN A 158 -1.54 -2.48 -4.92
C ASN A 158 -2.74 -2.02 -4.07
N ARG A 159 -3.38 -2.94 -3.34
CA ARG A 159 -4.59 -2.63 -2.57
C ARG A 159 -4.33 -1.64 -1.44
N ILE A 160 -3.18 -1.73 -0.78
CA ILE A 160 -2.86 -0.87 0.36
C ILE A 160 -2.67 0.61 -0.05
N GLU A 161 -2.35 0.91 -1.30
CA GLU A 161 -2.35 2.30 -1.78
C GLU A 161 -3.71 2.98 -1.66
N ARG A 162 -4.79 2.23 -1.88
CA ARG A 162 -6.16 2.74 -1.69
C ARG A 162 -6.42 3.02 -0.22
N PHE A 163 -5.90 2.18 0.67
CA PHE A 163 -5.96 2.40 2.11
C PHE A 163 -5.22 3.68 2.49
N TRP A 164 -3.98 3.87 2.04
CA TRP A 164 -3.24 5.12 2.27
C TRP A 164 -3.96 6.36 1.75
N LYS A 165 -4.61 6.26 0.60
CA LYS A 165 -5.44 7.34 0.08
C LYS A 165 -6.62 7.64 0.99
N GLN A 166 -7.29 6.63 1.55
CA GLN A 166 -8.38 6.85 2.50
C GLN A 166 -7.91 7.57 3.76
N VAL A 167 -6.81 7.09 4.36
CA VAL A 167 -6.20 7.73 5.53
C VAL A 167 -5.90 9.21 5.27
N LYS A 168 -5.20 9.52 4.17
CA LYS A 168 -4.70 10.87 3.88
C LYS A 168 -5.76 11.89 3.48
N TYR A 169 -6.81 11.46 2.78
CA TYR A 169 -7.77 12.40 2.18
C TYR A 169 -9.13 12.43 2.88
N TYR A 170 -9.45 11.43 3.70
CA TYR A 170 -10.80 11.29 4.24
C TYR A 170 -10.83 11.05 5.75
N TRP A 171 -9.87 10.31 6.32
CA TRP A 171 -9.90 9.98 7.75
C TRP A 171 -9.10 10.95 8.61
N LEU A 172 -7.94 11.41 8.13
CA LEU A 172 -7.20 12.48 8.79
C LEU A 172 -7.94 13.82 8.63
N LYS A 173 -8.07 14.54 9.75
CA LYS A 173 -8.70 15.84 9.86
C LYS A 173 -7.67 16.93 10.00
N ALA A 174 -8.09 18.19 9.85
CA ALA A 174 -7.22 19.35 9.97
C ALA A 174 -6.52 19.44 11.35
N GLU A 175 -7.20 19.02 12.42
CA GLU A 175 -6.68 19.01 13.79
C GLU A 175 -5.51 18.03 13.99
N ASP A 176 -5.49 16.92 13.25
CA ASP A 176 -4.44 15.90 13.34
C ASP A 176 -3.09 16.43 12.82
N TYR A 177 -3.08 17.51 12.05
CA TYR A 177 -1.87 18.13 11.49
C TYR A 177 -1.28 19.25 12.38
N LEU A 178 -1.85 19.50 13.56
CA LEU A 178 -1.38 20.57 14.46
C LEU A 178 0.00 20.27 15.08
N SER A 179 0.28 19.00 15.38
CA SER A 179 1.55 18.54 15.92
C SER A 179 1.87 17.12 15.47
N ILE A 180 3.14 16.72 15.60
CA ILE A 180 3.56 15.35 15.25
C ILE A 180 2.93 14.30 16.18
N ASP A 181 2.67 14.68 17.44
CA ASP A 181 2.06 13.79 18.42
C ASP A 181 0.58 13.60 18.14
N ALA A 182 -0.15 14.69 17.81
CA ALA A 182 -1.54 14.60 17.36
C ALA A 182 -1.66 13.72 16.10
N LEU A 183 -0.76 13.90 15.13
CA LEU A 183 -0.73 13.06 13.94
C LEU A 183 -0.47 11.58 14.29
N ARG A 184 0.43 11.30 15.23
CA ARG A 184 0.73 9.93 15.66
C ARG A 184 -0.46 9.28 16.35
N GLU A 185 -1.13 9.99 17.24
CA GLU A 185 -2.33 9.52 17.96
C GLU A 185 -3.49 9.25 16.99
N ALA A 186 -3.71 10.15 16.03
CA ALA A 186 -4.71 9.98 14.98
C ALA A 186 -4.42 8.74 14.12
N LEU A 187 -3.18 8.56 13.67
CA LEU A 187 -2.76 7.38 12.91
C LEU A 187 -2.93 6.10 13.73
N GLN A 188 -2.55 6.10 15.00
CA GLN A 188 -2.74 4.95 15.89
C GLN A 188 -4.24 4.61 16.04
N THR A 189 -5.09 5.61 16.22
CA THR A 189 -6.55 5.44 16.31
C THR A 189 -7.12 4.87 15.01
N ILE A 190 -6.67 5.36 13.86
CA ILE A 190 -7.10 4.88 12.54
C ILE A 190 -6.66 3.43 12.31
N PHE A 191 -5.40 3.10 12.62
CA PHE A 191 -4.87 1.76 12.39
C PHE A 191 -5.47 0.72 13.32
N THR A 192 -5.63 1.04 14.61
CA THR A 192 -6.26 0.14 15.60
C THR A 192 -7.78 0.04 15.42
N GLY A 193 -8.42 1.11 14.92
CA GLY A 193 -9.84 1.16 14.64
C GLY A 193 -10.23 0.69 13.24
N PHE A 194 -9.29 0.23 12.42
CA PHE A 194 -9.58 -0.30 11.09
C PHE A 194 -10.48 -1.54 11.21
N GLU A 195 -11.42 -1.69 10.26
CA GLU A 195 -12.55 -2.64 10.27
C GLU A 195 -13.67 -2.33 11.27
N ASN A 196 -13.37 -1.73 12.43
CA ASN A 196 -14.38 -1.41 13.45
C ASN A 196 -15.05 -0.05 13.21
N TYR A 197 -14.25 0.98 12.93
CA TYR A 197 -14.70 2.36 12.74
C TYR A 197 -14.35 2.89 11.35
N PHE A 198 -13.36 2.29 10.70
CA PHE A 198 -12.89 2.65 9.36
C PHE A 198 -12.99 1.45 8.43
N THR A 199 -13.90 1.51 7.46
CA THR A 199 -14.11 0.42 6.50
C THR A 199 -13.63 0.80 5.12
N LEU A 200 -12.99 -0.13 4.42
CA LEU A 200 -12.60 0.05 3.02
C LEU A 200 -13.15 -1.07 2.16
N ASN A 201 -14.16 -0.74 1.34
CA ASN A 201 -14.70 -1.69 0.38
C ASN A 201 -13.74 -1.78 -0.82
N PHE A 202 -12.95 -2.84 -0.86
CA PHE A 202 -12.33 -3.27 -2.09
C PHE A 202 -13.46 -3.71 -3.02
N LYS A 203 -13.72 -2.95 -4.11
CA LYS A 203 -14.42 -3.54 -5.26
C LYS A 203 -13.74 -4.87 -5.53
N GLU A 204 -14.49 -5.96 -5.47
CA GLU A 204 -13.98 -7.28 -5.80
C GLU A 204 -13.22 -7.14 -7.12
N LEU A 205 -11.93 -7.46 -7.09
CA LEU A 205 -11.26 -7.86 -8.31
C LEU A 205 -11.95 -9.17 -8.64
N VAL A 206 -13.06 -9.10 -9.39
CA VAL A 206 -13.76 -10.29 -9.89
C VAL A 206 -12.70 -11.06 -10.64
N VAL A 207 -12.25 -12.15 -10.01
CA VAL A 207 -11.30 -13.04 -10.63
C VAL A 207 -12.14 -13.85 -11.60
N ASP A 208 -12.15 -13.42 -12.85
CA ASP A 208 -12.77 -14.18 -13.92
C ASP A 208 -12.02 -15.52 -14.01
N GLU A 209 -12.70 -16.62 -13.73
CA GLU A 209 -12.12 -17.97 -13.81
C GLU A 209 -11.55 -18.26 -15.20
N ASN A 210 -12.12 -17.64 -16.26
CA ASN A 210 -11.58 -17.73 -17.61
C ASN A 210 -10.19 -17.09 -17.75
N LEU A 211 -9.86 -16.09 -16.92
CA LEU A 211 -8.54 -15.46 -16.89
C LEU A 211 -7.48 -16.38 -16.28
N ILE A 212 -7.91 -17.32 -15.43
CA ILE A 212 -7.07 -18.37 -14.83
C ILE A 212 -7.02 -19.58 -15.76
N LEU A 213 -8.12 -20.01 -16.38
CA LEU A 213 -8.18 -21.28 -17.13
C LEU A 213 -7.65 -21.19 -18.57
N ASN A 214 -7.46 -19.99 -19.13
CA ASN A 214 -6.81 -19.80 -20.44
C ASN A 214 -5.27 -19.92 -20.35
N PHE A 215 -4.80 -21.06 -19.85
CA PHE A 215 -3.41 -21.54 -19.96
C PHE A 215 -3.26 -22.35 -21.26
N GLU A 216 -3.36 -21.69 -22.41
CA GLU A 216 -2.85 -22.19 -23.69
C GLU A 216 -1.83 -21.20 -24.26
#